data_AF-A0A2G1YMR0-F1
#
_entry.id   AF-A0A2G1YMR0-F1
#
_cell.length_a   1.000
_cell.length_b   1.000
_cell.length_c   1.000
_cell.angle_alpha   90.00
_cell.angle_beta   90.00
_cell.angle_gamma   90.00
#
_symmetry.space_group_name_H-M   'P 1'
#
loop_
_entity.id
_entity.type
_entity.pdbx_description
1 polymer ?
#
loop_
_entity_poly.entity_id
_entity_poly.type
_entity_poly.pdbx_seq_one_letter_code
_entity_poly.pdbx_strand_id
1 'polypeptide(L)'
;MKYSLILAALLGASSLVAQTPQTIGNYDKIDSLETQVSGIDTKVSSVETQVSGIDTKVSTVETQVSGIDTKVSTVEEKLASLEAEIAEMKAPKKPVREGEQTLSDGADVLISVTGQGVAPMNTSSPAQAYALAKRAATADAYRLIAEKVKGVRIDGQDLIKNMMVKRSTIRTSVRAMVRHANVVETTFKEGLCEVEMEIVLSHAQFAQ
;
A
#
# COMPACT_ATOMS: atom_id res chain seq x y z
N MET A 1 -38.98 -94.30 69.19
CA MET A 1 -38.25 -93.26 68.42
C MET A 1 -38.70 -93.11 66.95
N LYS A 2 -39.86 -93.63 66.50
CA LYS A 2 -40.24 -93.58 65.06
C LYS A 2 -41.11 -92.38 64.64
N TYR A 3 -41.79 -91.69 65.57
CA TYR A 3 -42.70 -90.59 65.24
C TYR A 3 -42.08 -89.18 65.30
N SER A 4 -40.86 -89.04 65.83
CA SER A 4 -40.19 -87.73 65.94
C SER A 4 -39.54 -87.26 64.62
N LEU A 5 -39.15 -88.20 63.75
CA LEU A 5 -38.49 -87.90 62.48
C LEU A 5 -39.46 -87.36 61.42
N ILE A 6 -40.71 -87.84 61.42
CA ILE A 6 -41.72 -87.42 60.44
C ILE A 6 -42.27 -86.02 60.77
N LEU A 7 -42.43 -85.68 62.06
CA LEU A 7 -42.89 -84.36 62.48
C LEU A 7 -41.83 -83.26 62.21
N ALA A 8 -40.55 -83.57 62.39
CA ALA A 8 -39.45 -82.65 62.03
C ALA A 8 -39.36 -82.40 60.52
N ALA A 9 -39.68 -83.40 59.68
CA ALA A 9 -39.70 -83.26 58.23
C ALA A 9 -40.87 -82.38 57.74
N LEU A 10 -42.04 -82.42 58.42
CA LEU A 10 -43.18 -81.56 58.08
C LEU A 10 -42.97 -80.10 58.51
N LEU A 11 -42.35 -79.83 59.66
CA LEU A 11 -41.99 -78.45 60.04
C LEU A 11 -40.87 -77.87 59.16
N GLY A 12 -39.98 -78.70 58.61
CA GLY A 12 -38.96 -78.27 57.65
C GLY A 12 -39.54 -77.81 56.30
N ALA A 13 -40.69 -78.35 55.88
CA ALA A 13 -41.34 -77.97 54.62
C ALA A 13 -42.05 -76.60 54.70
N SER A 14 -42.57 -76.20 55.88
CA SER A 14 -43.21 -74.89 56.06
C SER A 14 -42.22 -73.72 56.02
N SER A 15 -40.93 -73.91 56.35
CA SER A 15 -39.93 -72.84 56.24
C SER A 15 -39.52 -72.56 54.79
N LEU A 16 -39.64 -73.56 53.91
CA LEU A 16 -39.44 -73.42 52.45
C LEU A 16 -40.53 -72.55 51.81
N VAL A 17 -41.76 -72.62 52.32
CA VAL A 17 -42.88 -71.78 51.86
C VAL A 17 -42.79 -70.35 52.42
N ALA A 18 -42.14 -70.14 53.57
CA ALA A 18 -41.94 -68.81 54.17
C ALA A 18 -40.87 -67.95 53.48
N GLN A 19 -39.99 -68.55 52.67
CA GLN A 19 -38.98 -67.82 51.88
C GLN A 19 -39.57 -67.15 50.62
N THR A 20 -40.78 -67.53 50.21
CA THR A 20 -41.43 -67.08 48.97
C THR A 20 -41.69 -65.56 48.83
N PRO A 21 -42.06 -64.78 49.88
CA PRO A 21 -42.35 -63.35 49.70
C PRO A 21 -41.09 -62.52 49.43
N GLN A 22 -39.97 -62.89 50.08
CA GLN A 22 -38.66 -62.26 49.87
C GLN A 22 -38.15 -62.54 48.45
N THR A 23 -38.35 -63.76 47.97
CA THR A 23 -37.96 -64.14 46.61
C THR A 23 -38.80 -63.40 45.56
N ILE A 24 -40.12 -63.25 45.75
CA ILE A 24 -41.01 -62.48 44.85
C ILE A 24 -40.61 -60.99 44.80
N GLY A 25 -40.40 -60.34 45.95
CA GLY A 25 -39.96 -58.95 45.98
C GLY A 25 -38.56 -58.69 45.41
N ASN A 26 -37.72 -59.73 45.31
CA ASN A 26 -36.45 -59.64 44.59
C ASN A 26 -36.65 -59.67 43.07
N TYR A 27 -37.63 -60.41 42.55
CA TYR A 27 -37.95 -60.40 41.10
C TYR A 27 -38.45 -59.03 40.63
N ASP A 28 -39.36 -58.37 41.37
CA ASP A 28 -39.84 -57.02 41.00
C ASP A 28 -38.71 -55.99 40.95
N LYS A 29 -37.73 -56.09 41.87
CA LYS A 29 -36.52 -55.25 41.86
C LYS A 29 -35.63 -55.56 40.66
N ILE A 30 -35.51 -56.83 40.27
CA ILE A 30 -34.73 -57.25 39.10
C ILE A 30 -35.37 -56.69 37.81
N ASP A 31 -36.69 -56.80 37.65
CA ASP A 31 -37.40 -56.26 36.47
C ASP A 31 -37.25 -54.73 36.37
N SER A 32 -37.31 -54.04 37.53
CA SER A 32 -37.06 -52.61 37.58
C SER A 32 -35.61 -52.25 37.21
N LEU A 33 -34.63 -53.04 37.66
CA LEU A 33 -33.23 -52.85 37.30
C LEU A 33 -33.00 -53.15 35.81
N GLU A 34 -33.61 -54.18 35.26
CA GLU A 34 -33.52 -54.53 33.84
C GLU A 34 -34.07 -53.40 32.95
N THR A 35 -35.20 -52.81 33.35
CA THR A 35 -35.77 -51.63 32.69
C THR A 35 -34.81 -50.42 32.77
N GLN A 36 -34.22 -50.17 33.94
CA GLN A 36 -33.24 -49.10 34.11
C GLN A 36 -31.98 -49.33 33.25
N VAL A 37 -31.48 -50.56 33.21
CA VAL A 37 -30.30 -50.94 32.41
C VAL A 37 -30.58 -50.75 30.92
N SER A 38 -31.74 -51.19 30.41
CA SER A 38 -32.14 -50.93 29.03
C SER A 38 -32.25 -49.41 28.72
N GLY A 39 -32.75 -48.64 29.68
CA GLY A 39 -32.77 -47.17 29.60
C GLY A 39 -31.38 -46.53 29.60
N ILE A 40 -30.41 -47.15 30.28
CA ILE A 40 -29.00 -46.72 30.24
C ILE A 40 -28.38 -47.09 28.88
N ASP A 41 -28.60 -48.31 28.37
CA ASP A 41 -28.07 -48.75 27.08
C ASP A 41 -28.49 -47.81 25.95
N THR A 42 -29.77 -47.43 25.90
CA THR A 42 -30.27 -46.47 24.90
C THR A 42 -29.63 -45.08 25.02
N LYS A 43 -29.42 -44.58 26.24
CA LYS A 43 -28.70 -43.31 26.47
C LYS A 43 -27.24 -43.42 26.07
N VAL A 44 -26.58 -44.54 26.35
CA VAL A 44 -25.18 -44.81 25.97
C VAL A 44 -25.04 -44.80 24.45
N SER A 45 -25.90 -45.48 23.70
CA SER A 45 -25.86 -45.45 22.23
C SER A 45 -26.09 -44.04 21.66
N SER A 46 -26.95 -43.23 22.29
CA SER A 46 -27.13 -41.84 21.90
C SER A 46 -25.88 -40.99 22.14
N VAL A 47 -25.21 -41.18 23.28
CA VAL A 47 -23.95 -40.50 23.62
C VAL A 47 -22.83 -40.92 22.65
N GLU A 48 -22.70 -42.21 22.33
CA GLU A 48 -21.72 -42.70 21.34
C GLU A 48 -21.90 -42.03 19.98
N THR A 49 -23.15 -41.87 19.54
CA THR A 49 -23.47 -41.18 18.29
C THR A 49 -23.08 -39.69 18.35
N GLN A 50 -23.36 -39.01 19.47
CA GLN A 50 -22.96 -37.63 19.67
C GLN A 50 -21.44 -37.46 19.69
N VAL A 51 -20.72 -38.36 20.35
CA VAL A 51 -19.25 -38.34 20.42
C VAL A 51 -18.65 -38.51 19.03
N SER A 52 -19.13 -39.45 18.22
CA SER A 52 -18.68 -39.59 16.83
C SER A 52 -18.95 -38.32 15.99
N GLY A 53 -20.10 -37.67 16.22
CA GLY A 53 -20.41 -36.36 15.61
C GLY A 53 -19.48 -35.23 16.08
N ILE A 54 -18.98 -35.28 17.32
CA ILE A 54 -17.99 -34.34 17.83
C ILE A 54 -16.63 -34.62 17.19
N ASP A 55 -16.20 -35.89 17.10
CA ASP A 55 -14.92 -36.27 16.50
C ASP A 55 -14.78 -35.75 15.06
N THR A 56 -15.85 -35.90 14.26
CA THR A 56 -15.88 -35.38 12.87
C THR A 56 -15.80 -33.86 12.80
N LYS A 57 -16.50 -33.14 13.70
CA LYS A 57 -16.42 -31.67 13.79
C LYS A 57 -15.03 -31.21 14.23
N VAL A 58 -14.42 -31.88 15.21
CA VAL A 58 -13.07 -31.59 15.69
C VAL A 58 -12.06 -31.75 14.56
N SER A 59 -12.11 -32.86 13.80
CA SER A 59 -11.24 -33.07 12.64
C SER A 59 -11.40 -31.99 11.56
N THR A 60 -12.63 -31.51 11.35
CA THR A 60 -12.89 -30.38 10.43
C THR A 60 -12.28 -29.08 10.94
N VAL A 61 -12.41 -28.79 12.23
CA VAL A 61 -11.82 -27.61 12.87
C VAL A 61 -10.29 -27.66 12.82
N GLU A 62 -9.66 -28.81 13.10
CA GLU A 62 -8.21 -28.99 12.99
C GLU A 62 -7.70 -28.67 11.57
N THR A 63 -8.42 -29.15 10.55
CA THR A 63 -8.10 -28.86 9.15
C THR A 63 -8.21 -27.36 8.84
N GLN A 64 -9.27 -26.70 9.33
CA GLN A 64 -9.46 -25.27 9.14
C GLN A 64 -8.38 -24.44 9.83
N VAL A 65 -7.99 -24.81 11.06
CA VAL A 65 -6.93 -24.14 11.83
C VAL A 65 -5.59 -24.26 11.11
N SER A 66 -5.23 -25.44 10.61
CA SER A 66 -4.03 -25.63 9.78
C SER A 66 -4.04 -24.73 8.52
N GLY A 67 -5.21 -24.59 7.88
CA GLY A 67 -5.40 -23.66 6.77
C GLY A 67 -5.30 -22.17 7.15
N ILE A 68 -5.60 -21.81 8.41
CA ILE A 68 -5.40 -20.46 8.94
C ILE A 68 -3.91 -20.22 9.21
N ASP A 69 -3.22 -21.17 9.84
CA ASP A 69 -1.79 -21.07 10.15
C ASP A 69 -0.96 -20.76 8.88
N THR A 70 -1.20 -21.50 7.79
CA THR A 70 -0.54 -21.26 6.51
C THR A 70 -0.80 -19.87 5.92
N LYS A 71 -2.03 -19.36 6.04
CA LYS A 71 -2.38 -18.00 5.59
C LYS A 71 -1.72 -16.94 6.45
N VAL A 72 -1.65 -17.15 7.76
CA VAL A 72 -0.97 -16.24 8.69
C VAL A 72 0.52 -16.15 8.35
N SER A 73 1.22 -17.28 8.13
CA SER A 73 2.63 -17.25 7.72
C SER A 73 2.84 -16.48 6.41
N THR A 74 1.93 -16.64 5.44
CA THR A 74 2.00 -15.87 4.18
C THR A 74 1.81 -14.37 4.40
N VAL A 75 0.93 -13.98 5.33
CA VAL A 75 0.70 -12.57 5.68
C VAL A 75 1.92 -12.00 6.40
N GLU A 76 2.53 -12.73 7.31
CA GLU A 76 3.77 -12.34 8.00
C GLU A 76 4.91 -12.08 7.01
N GLU A 77 5.11 -12.96 6.02
CA GLU A 77 6.11 -12.77 4.96
C GLU A 77 5.84 -11.51 4.13
N LYS A 78 4.59 -11.29 3.72
CA LYS A 78 4.20 -10.09 2.98
C LYS A 78 4.40 -8.81 3.80
N LEU A 79 4.08 -8.85 5.09
CA LEU A 79 4.29 -7.72 5.97
C LEU A 79 5.77 -7.38 6.09
N ALA A 80 6.64 -8.39 6.24
CA ALA A 80 8.09 -8.18 6.25
C ALA A 80 8.61 -7.53 4.95
N SER A 81 8.09 -7.95 3.79
CA SER A 81 8.44 -7.31 2.51
C SER A 81 7.98 -5.84 2.43
N LEU A 82 6.77 -5.54 2.90
CA LEU A 82 6.24 -4.17 2.92
C LEU A 82 7.00 -3.28 3.90
N GLU A 83 7.38 -3.81 5.06
CA GLU A 83 8.21 -3.09 6.02
C GLU A 83 9.57 -2.72 5.42
N ALA A 84 10.18 -3.61 4.62
CA ALA A 84 11.40 -3.34 3.88
C ALA A 84 11.20 -2.24 2.80
N GLU A 85 10.15 -2.34 1.99
CA GLU A 85 9.83 -1.32 0.98
C GLU A 85 9.57 0.07 1.61
N ILE A 86 8.84 0.11 2.73
CA ILE A 86 8.60 1.36 3.47
C ILE A 86 9.90 1.92 4.06
N ALA A 87 10.82 1.06 4.53
CA ALA A 87 12.13 1.49 4.99
C ALA A 87 12.95 2.13 3.85
N GLU A 88 12.90 1.56 2.65
CA GLU A 88 13.52 2.16 1.45
C GLU A 88 12.86 3.49 1.05
N MET A 89 11.54 3.61 1.17
CA MET A 89 10.82 4.86 0.89
C MET A 89 11.09 5.95 1.93
N LYS A 90 11.28 5.59 3.20
CA LYS A 90 11.55 6.52 4.30
C LYS A 90 13.02 6.92 4.40
N ALA A 91 13.93 6.09 3.89
CA ALA A 91 15.31 6.49 3.78
C ALA A 91 15.35 7.82 3.00
N PRO A 92 16.04 8.86 3.52
CA PRO A 92 16.18 10.10 2.77
C PRO A 92 16.81 9.69 1.44
N LYS A 93 16.04 9.86 0.35
CA LYS A 93 16.53 9.67 -1.01
C LYS A 93 17.77 10.55 -1.07
N LYS A 94 18.98 9.95 -0.94
CA LYS A 94 20.23 10.65 -1.26
C LYS A 94 19.89 11.31 -2.59
N PRO A 95 20.00 12.65 -2.70
CA PRO A 95 19.55 13.33 -3.90
C PRO A 95 20.14 12.54 -5.04
N VAL A 96 19.27 11.88 -5.83
CA VAL A 96 19.70 11.26 -7.06
C VAL A 96 20.14 12.48 -7.82
N ARG A 97 21.46 12.70 -7.84
CA ARG A 97 22.10 13.80 -8.55
C ARG A 97 21.91 13.46 -10.02
N GLU A 98 20.70 13.64 -10.52
CA GLU A 98 20.41 13.75 -11.94
C GLU A 98 21.06 15.05 -12.38
N GLY A 99 22.39 15.00 -12.60
CA GLY A 99 23.13 16.00 -13.36
C GLY A 99 22.88 17.47 -13.00
N GLU A 100 22.48 17.82 -11.78
CA GLU A 100 22.50 19.20 -11.35
C GLU A 100 23.97 19.52 -11.15
N GLN A 101 24.56 20.20 -12.15
CA GLN A 101 25.84 20.87 -12.01
C GLN A 101 25.65 21.97 -10.96
N THR A 102 25.54 21.58 -9.69
CA THR A 102 25.76 22.49 -8.58
C THR A 102 27.19 22.98 -8.77
N LEU A 103 27.34 24.27 -9.09
CA LEU A 103 28.62 24.96 -9.16
C LEU A 103 29.43 24.56 -7.92
N SER A 104 30.39 23.65 -8.09
CA SER A 104 31.39 23.40 -7.06
C SER A 104 32.20 24.68 -6.94
N ASP A 105 32.44 25.13 -5.72
CA ASP A 105 33.13 26.38 -5.40
C ASP A 105 34.37 26.57 -6.30
N GLY A 106 34.28 27.45 -7.30
CA GLY A 106 35.35 27.75 -8.26
C GLY A 106 35.23 27.21 -9.70
N ALA A 107 34.16 26.50 -10.07
CA ALA A 107 33.92 26.10 -11.46
C ALA A 107 33.18 27.20 -12.24
N ASP A 108 33.73 27.62 -13.37
CA ASP A 108 33.03 28.48 -14.32
C ASP A 108 32.05 27.65 -15.15
N VAL A 109 30.81 28.12 -15.31
CA VAL A 109 29.79 27.48 -16.15
C VAL A 109 29.53 28.34 -17.37
N LEU A 110 29.73 27.76 -18.55
CA LEU A 110 29.31 28.33 -19.82
C LEU A 110 27.85 27.96 -20.06
N ILE A 111 26.99 28.97 -20.17
CA ILE A 111 25.61 28.79 -20.59
C ILE A 111 25.51 29.29 -22.03
N SER A 112 25.15 28.40 -22.95
CA SER A 112 24.72 28.75 -24.31
C SER A 112 23.19 28.75 -24.38
N VAL A 113 22.64 29.76 -25.05
CA VAL A 113 21.22 29.82 -25.43
C VAL A 113 21.09 30.25 -26.89
N THR A 114 20.03 29.79 -27.54
CA THR A 114 19.67 30.24 -28.89
C THR A 114 18.36 31.02 -28.81
N GLY A 115 18.41 32.32 -29.12
CA GLY A 115 17.23 33.17 -29.22
C GLY A 115 16.71 33.21 -30.65
N GLN A 116 15.38 33.32 -30.79
CA GLN A 116 14.72 33.34 -32.09
C GLN A 116 13.94 34.63 -32.32
N GLY A 117 13.96 35.13 -33.55
CA GLY A 117 13.27 36.36 -33.95
C GLY A 117 12.78 36.27 -35.38
N VAL A 118 11.53 36.66 -35.60
CA VAL A 118 10.90 36.61 -36.93
C VAL A 118 10.70 38.03 -37.46
N ALA A 119 11.07 38.25 -38.72
CA ALA A 119 10.81 39.50 -39.41
C ALA A 119 9.30 39.63 -39.70
N PRO A 120 8.71 40.82 -39.50
CA PRO A 120 7.33 41.05 -39.89
C PRO A 120 7.19 41.05 -41.42
N MET A 121 6.04 40.63 -41.93
CA MET A 121 5.80 40.49 -43.38
C MET A 121 5.81 41.83 -44.16
N ASN A 122 5.74 42.97 -43.47
CA ASN A 122 5.63 44.30 -44.06
C ASN A 122 6.96 45.07 -44.16
N THR A 123 8.10 44.36 -44.17
CA THR A 123 9.43 44.99 -44.28
C THR A 123 9.67 45.54 -45.68
N SER A 124 10.12 46.79 -45.77
CA SER A 124 10.38 47.46 -47.05
C SER A 124 11.68 47.01 -47.72
N SER A 125 12.64 46.44 -46.97
CA SER A 125 13.88 45.91 -47.52
C SER A 125 14.35 44.62 -46.81
N PRO A 126 15.11 43.75 -47.49
CA PRO A 126 15.71 42.57 -46.86
C PRO A 126 16.64 42.92 -45.69
N ALA A 127 17.35 44.05 -45.78
CA ALA A 127 18.20 44.53 -44.69
C ALA A 127 17.39 44.97 -43.46
N GLN A 128 16.22 45.59 -43.67
CA GLN A 128 15.31 45.93 -42.59
C GLN A 128 14.73 44.69 -41.92
N ALA A 129 14.34 43.68 -42.71
CA ALA A 129 13.85 42.41 -42.19
C ALA A 129 14.90 41.73 -41.30
N TYR A 130 16.15 41.64 -41.79
CA TYR A 130 17.26 41.10 -41.02
C TYR A 130 17.49 41.88 -39.72
N ALA A 131 17.51 43.22 -39.76
CA ALA A 131 17.76 44.04 -38.59
C ALA A 131 16.68 43.88 -37.51
N LEU A 132 15.40 43.78 -37.90
CA LEU A 132 14.28 43.57 -36.98
C LEU A 132 14.30 42.16 -36.38
N ALA A 133 14.47 41.14 -37.23
CA ALA A 133 14.54 39.75 -36.79
C ALA A 133 15.73 39.51 -35.85
N LYS A 134 16.92 40.05 -36.19
CA LYS A 134 18.10 39.99 -35.33
C LYS A 134 17.87 40.64 -33.98
N ARG A 135 17.25 41.83 -33.95
CA ARG A 135 16.93 42.52 -32.68
C ARG A 135 15.98 41.70 -31.81
N ALA A 136 14.97 41.09 -32.39
CA ALA A 136 14.03 40.22 -31.67
C ALA A 136 14.76 38.98 -31.12
N ALA A 137 15.57 38.31 -31.95
CA ALA A 137 16.35 37.13 -31.55
C ALA A 137 17.35 37.44 -30.43
N THR A 138 18.05 38.58 -30.50
CA THR A 138 18.96 39.01 -29.43
C THR A 138 18.21 39.29 -28.12
N ALA A 139 17.06 39.97 -28.17
CA ALA A 139 16.26 40.22 -26.98
C ALA A 139 15.74 38.92 -26.35
N ASP A 140 15.34 37.95 -27.18
CA ASP A 140 14.93 36.63 -26.75
C ASP A 140 16.07 35.84 -26.09
N ALA A 141 17.26 35.84 -26.69
CA ALA A 141 18.44 35.22 -26.12
C ALA A 141 18.80 35.82 -24.75
N TYR A 142 18.78 37.16 -24.61
CA TYR A 142 19.00 37.81 -23.30
C TYR A 142 17.97 37.40 -22.24
N ARG A 143 16.69 37.24 -22.64
CA ARG A 143 15.63 36.74 -21.76
C ARG A 143 15.92 35.31 -21.31
N LEU A 144 16.28 34.42 -22.23
CA LEU A 144 16.61 33.03 -21.93
C LEU A 144 17.81 32.93 -20.97
N ILE A 145 18.86 33.73 -21.18
CA ILE A 145 19.98 33.81 -20.24
C ILE A 145 19.49 34.25 -18.86
N ALA A 146 18.74 35.36 -18.78
CA ALA A 146 18.24 35.86 -17.50
C ALA A 146 17.38 34.82 -16.74
N GLU A 147 16.56 34.06 -17.47
CA GLU A 147 15.75 32.96 -16.93
C GLU A 147 16.62 31.83 -16.38
N LYS A 148 17.67 31.41 -17.10
CA LYS A 148 18.58 30.35 -16.67
C LYS A 148 19.46 30.76 -15.50
N VAL A 149 19.93 32.00 -15.48
CA VAL A 149 20.85 32.50 -14.46
C VAL A 149 20.14 32.85 -13.15
N LYS A 150 19.03 33.60 -13.22
CA LYS A 150 18.38 34.16 -12.01
C LYS A 150 17.09 33.45 -11.63
N GLY A 151 16.53 32.64 -12.53
CA GLY A 151 15.22 32.02 -12.35
C GLY A 151 14.05 32.97 -12.61
N VAL A 152 12.85 32.40 -12.60
CA VAL A 152 11.59 33.10 -12.90
C VAL A 152 10.72 33.13 -11.64
N ARG A 153 10.21 34.31 -11.29
CA ARG A 153 9.21 34.42 -10.21
C ARG A 153 7.81 34.23 -10.79
N ILE A 154 7.05 33.34 -10.17
CA ILE A 154 5.66 33.02 -10.52
C ILE A 154 4.77 33.47 -9.37
N ASP A 155 3.89 34.44 -9.62
CA ASP A 155 2.86 34.84 -8.66
C ASP A 155 1.49 34.45 -9.23
N GLY A 156 0.80 33.53 -8.56
CA GLY A 156 -0.55 33.08 -8.92
C GLY A 156 -1.48 33.21 -7.72
N GLN A 157 -2.60 33.93 -7.88
CA GLN A 157 -3.62 34.06 -6.85
C GLN A 157 -4.89 33.36 -7.30
N ASP A 158 -5.23 32.22 -6.70
CA ASP A 158 -6.46 31.49 -6.96
C ASP A 158 -7.09 30.95 -5.66
N LEU A 159 -8.43 30.93 -5.63
CA LEU A 159 -9.24 30.23 -4.62
C LEU A 159 -9.86 28.99 -5.30
N ILE A 160 -9.83 27.83 -4.65
CA ILE A 160 -10.29 26.54 -5.22
C ILE A 160 -11.72 26.63 -5.81
N LYS A 161 -12.61 27.41 -5.18
CA LYS A 161 -13.99 27.64 -5.65
C LYS A 161 -14.09 28.37 -7.00
N ASN A 162 -13.08 29.17 -7.37
CA ASN A 162 -13.09 29.99 -8.57
C ASN A 162 -12.52 29.28 -9.82
N MET A 163 -11.79 28.18 -9.67
CA MET A 163 -11.16 27.45 -10.78
C MET A 163 -12.17 26.76 -11.71
N MET A 164 -13.37 26.43 -11.24
CA MET A 164 -14.45 25.85 -12.05
C MET A 164 -15.23 26.89 -12.88
N VAL A 165 -15.12 28.19 -12.57
CA VAL A 165 -15.99 29.24 -13.12
C VAL A 165 -15.21 30.36 -13.82
N LYS A 166 -14.00 30.68 -13.38
CA LYS A 166 -13.19 31.78 -13.93
C LYS A 166 -11.83 31.29 -14.43
N ARG A 167 -11.41 31.87 -15.55
CA ARG A 167 -10.09 31.64 -16.15
C ARG A 167 -9.00 32.24 -15.26
N SER A 168 -8.20 31.39 -14.61
CA SER A 168 -7.01 31.81 -13.87
C SER A 168 -5.94 32.33 -14.82
N THR A 169 -5.30 33.45 -14.46
CA THR A 169 -4.19 34.03 -15.23
C THR A 169 -2.94 34.04 -14.37
N ILE A 170 -1.92 33.29 -14.77
CA ILE A 170 -0.61 33.27 -14.12
C ILE A 170 0.30 34.28 -14.82
N ARG A 171 1.03 35.09 -14.05
CA ARG A 171 2.04 36.01 -14.58
C ARG A 171 3.42 35.57 -14.11
N THR A 172 4.34 35.44 -15.06
CA THR A 172 5.76 35.20 -14.79
C THR A 172 6.54 36.49 -15.00
N SER A 173 7.55 36.74 -14.15
CA SER A 173 8.45 37.90 -14.34
C SER A 173 9.88 37.56 -13.97
N VAL A 174 10.81 38.19 -14.71
CA VAL A 174 12.25 38.07 -14.49
C VAL A 174 12.81 39.48 -14.35
N ARG A 175 13.56 39.73 -13.27
CA ARG A 175 14.27 41.00 -13.05
C ARG A 175 15.75 40.71 -12.91
N ALA A 176 16.48 40.75 -14.01
CA ALA A 176 17.92 40.51 -14.02
C ALA A 176 18.65 41.55 -14.88
N MET A 177 19.93 41.72 -14.60
CA MET A 177 20.87 42.46 -15.44
C MET A 177 21.88 41.45 -15.98
N VAL A 178 21.79 41.13 -17.26
CA VAL A 178 22.74 40.21 -17.92
C VAL A 178 23.98 41.00 -18.31
N ARG A 179 25.16 40.57 -17.86
CA ARG A 179 26.46 41.19 -18.18
C ARG A 179 27.33 40.16 -18.89
N HIS A 180 28.19 40.61 -19.82
CA HIS A 180 29.17 39.77 -20.52
C HIS A 180 28.57 38.62 -21.37
N ALA A 181 27.35 38.75 -21.87
CA ALA A 181 26.83 37.82 -22.87
C ALA A 181 27.41 38.18 -24.26
N ASN A 182 28.02 37.20 -24.91
CA ASN A 182 28.63 37.33 -26.23
C ASN A 182 27.76 36.63 -27.28
N VAL A 183 27.67 37.22 -28.47
CA VAL A 183 27.00 36.58 -29.62
C VAL A 183 28.02 35.70 -30.33
N VAL A 184 27.75 34.39 -30.40
CA VAL A 184 28.63 33.41 -31.05
C VAL A 184 28.33 33.33 -32.54
N GLU A 185 27.05 33.17 -32.87
CA GLU A 185 26.61 33.00 -34.24
C GLU A 185 25.28 33.72 -34.49
N THR A 186 25.03 34.12 -35.73
CA THR A 186 23.75 34.65 -36.16
C THR A 186 23.40 34.10 -37.53
N THR A 187 22.30 33.34 -37.59
CA THR A 187 21.79 32.75 -38.83
C THR A 187 20.48 33.43 -39.21
N PHE A 188 20.32 33.79 -40.49
CA PHE A 188 19.07 34.31 -41.03
C PHE A 188 18.64 33.52 -42.27
N LYS A 189 17.48 32.87 -42.18
CA LYS A 189 16.90 32.06 -43.26
C LYS A 189 15.40 32.35 -43.33
N GLU A 190 14.92 32.72 -44.52
CA GLU A 190 13.49 32.84 -44.83
C GLU A 190 12.67 33.70 -43.84
N GLY A 191 13.28 34.76 -43.29
CA GLY A 191 12.60 35.67 -42.34
C GLY A 191 12.73 35.26 -40.87
N LEU A 192 13.27 34.08 -40.57
CA LEU A 192 13.66 33.67 -39.22
C LEU A 192 15.14 34.00 -38.98
N CYS A 193 15.42 34.69 -37.88
CA CYS A 193 16.75 34.92 -37.36
C CYS A 193 16.95 34.10 -36.08
N GLU A 194 18.07 33.40 -36.01
CA GLU A 194 18.53 32.70 -34.82
C GLU A 194 19.84 33.35 -34.37
N VAL A 195 19.95 33.66 -33.08
CA VAL A 195 21.14 34.25 -32.47
C VAL A 195 21.57 33.33 -31.33
N GLU A 196 22.76 32.75 -31.45
CA GLU A 196 23.38 32.00 -30.37
C GLU A 196 24.17 32.95 -29.48
N MET A 197 23.91 32.87 -28.18
CA MET A 197 24.58 33.69 -27.17
C MET A 197 25.13 32.83 -26.06
N GLU A 198 26.32 33.19 -25.61
CA GLU A 198 27.00 32.52 -24.52
C GLU A 198 27.32 33.49 -23.40
N ILE A 199 27.23 33.00 -22.16
CA ILE A 199 27.69 33.70 -20.97
C ILE A 199 28.50 32.75 -20.10
N VAL A 200 29.62 33.24 -19.58
CA VAL A 200 30.41 32.52 -18.57
C VAL A 200 30.01 33.05 -17.19
N LEU A 201 29.55 32.16 -16.34
CA LEU A 201 29.19 32.44 -14.96
C LEU A 201 30.27 31.91 -14.02
N SER A 202 30.73 32.76 -13.11
CA SER A 202 31.62 32.35 -12.02
C SER A 202 30.90 32.45 -10.67
N HIS A 203 31.18 31.52 -9.76
CA HIS A 203 30.54 31.42 -8.45
C HIS A 203 30.58 32.73 -7.65
N ALA A 204 31.69 33.49 -7.75
CA ALA A 204 31.88 34.77 -7.07
C ALA A 204 30.86 35.85 -7.43
N GLN A 205 30.16 35.74 -8.57
CA GLN A 205 29.16 36.72 -9.01
C GLN A 205 27.80 36.55 -8.33
N PHE A 206 27.56 35.43 -7.64
CA PHE A 206 26.29 35.10 -6.99
C PHE A 206 26.36 35.05 -5.47
N ALA A 207 27.56 35.09 -4.88
CA ALA A 207 27.74 35.22 -3.43
C ALA A 207 27.40 36.66 -3.01
N GLN A 208 26.13 36.90 -2.68
CA GLN A 208 25.65 38.09 -1.95
C GLN A 208 24.86 37.66 -0.71
#